data_AF-A0A8D1PNB5-F1
#
_entry.id   AF-A0A8D1PNB5-F1
#
_cell.length_a   1.000
_cell.length_b   1.000
_cell.length_c   1.000
_cell.angle_alpha   90.00
_cell.angle_beta   90.00
_cell.angle_gamma   90.00
#
_symmetry.space_group_name_H-M   'P 1'
#
loop_
_entity.id
_entity.type
_entity.pdbx_description
1 polymer ?
#
loop_
_entity_poly.entity_id
_entity_poly.type
_entity_poly.pdbx_seq_one_letter_code
_entity_poly.pdbx_strand_id
1 'polypeptide(L)'
;LSGHVGLPASCGKMFCSRGSRCTLSLAPEERVSVATVTVGLSTVLTCAIRGDLRPPIIWKRNGLALNFLDLEDINDFGEDDSLYITKVTTIHMGNYTCHASGYEQLFQTHVLQVNVPPVIRVYPETQAQEPGVAASLRCHAEGIPMPRITWLKNGMDVSTQMSKQLSLLANGSELHIGSVRYEDTGAYTCIAKNEVGVDEDISSLFIEDSARKTLANILWREEGLGVGNLFYVFSDDGIIILHPVDCEIQRHLKPTEKIFMSYEEICPQGEEGTPQPCQWASAVNVRHRYIYVAQPALSRVLVVDVQAQKVLQSIGVDPLPAKLSYDKSHDQVWVLSWGNVHKSQPSLQVITEASTGQGQHLIRTPFAGMDDFFIPPTNLIINHIRFGFIFNKSDPAVHKVDLETLMLLKTIGLQRHGCLPQAMAHSHLGGYFFIQCRQDSPSVATAPQLLIDSVTDAVVGPNGHVTGAPHTSPDGRFVVSAAATSPQLHVQEITLRGQIQTLYDLKVGRGISDVAFQRSSTQGNQYYVYASLQAEPDLLFLELSTGKTGLLRGLKEPPGPRRIVRDSGLFGQYLLTPARESLFLINGRQNALRCEVAAVKGGTTVVWVGEV
;
A
#
# COMPACT_ATOMS: atom_id res chain seq x y z
N LEU A 1 69.49 -4.61 42.72
CA LEU A 1 70.42 -4.64 41.57
C LEU A 1 69.79 -5.62 40.58
N SER A 2 69.44 -5.36 39.32
CA SER A 2 69.54 -4.24 38.35
C SER A 2 69.24 -4.88 36.98
N GLY A 3 68.58 -4.31 35.97
CA GLY A 3 67.97 -3.00 35.77
C GLY A 3 67.18 -2.95 34.45
N HIS A 4 66.54 -1.81 34.16
CA HIS A 4 65.67 -1.48 33.02
C HIS A 4 66.17 -1.84 31.59
N VAL A 5 65.24 -2.12 30.65
CA VAL A 5 64.63 -1.24 29.60
C VAL A 5 63.37 -1.96 29.04
N GLY A 6 62.24 -1.38 28.58
CA GLY A 6 61.72 0.00 28.63
C GLY A 6 61.21 0.57 27.28
N LEU A 7 59.89 0.74 27.05
CA LEU A 7 59.17 1.56 26.02
C LEU A 7 57.61 1.47 26.26
N PRO A 8 56.73 2.32 25.66
CA PRO A 8 55.86 3.16 26.49
C PRO A 8 54.36 2.80 26.50
N ALA A 9 53.72 3.09 27.65
CA ALA A 9 52.26 3.20 27.73
C ALA A 9 51.82 4.64 27.40
N SER A 10 51.58 4.94 26.13
CA SER A 10 50.90 6.19 25.72
C SER A 10 49.38 6.06 25.83
N CYS A 11 48.87 5.83 27.03
CA CYS A 11 47.42 5.94 27.29
C CYS A 11 47.05 7.42 27.40
N GLY A 12 46.90 8.08 26.24
CA GLY A 12 46.61 9.50 26.10
C GLY A 12 45.17 9.90 26.46
N LYS A 13 44.65 9.44 27.60
CA LYS A 13 43.44 10.03 28.19
C LYS A 13 43.85 11.25 29.02
N MET A 14 43.54 12.44 28.51
CA MET A 14 43.65 13.68 29.29
C MET A 14 42.71 13.58 30.49
N PHE A 15 43.27 13.45 31.69
CA PHE A 15 42.50 13.63 32.92
C PHE A 15 42.44 15.12 33.26
N CYS A 16 41.22 15.65 33.48
CA CYS A 16 41.04 17.02 33.97
C CYS A 16 41.89 17.24 35.24
N SER A 17 42.72 18.28 35.21
CA SER A 17 43.52 18.68 36.37
C SER A 17 42.62 19.07 37.55
N ARG A 18 43.04 18.72 38.78
CA ARG A 18 42.33 19.11 40.02
C ARG A 18 42.21 20.64 40.08
N GLY A 19 40.99 21.15 39.84
CA GLY A 19 40.67 22.57 39.76
C GLY A 19 39.83 22.95 38.55
N SER A 20 39.88 22.15 37.48
CA SER A 20 39.16 22.39 36.22
C SER A 20 37.79 21.68 36.23
N ARG A 21 36.69 22.41 36.01
CA ARG A 21 35.41 21.77 35.63
C ARG A 21 35.56 21.24 34.21
N CYS A 22 35.57 19.91 34.02
CA CYS A 22 35.38 19.35 32.68
C CYS A 22 34.00 19.80 32.17
N THR A 23 33.93 20.42 31.00
CA THR A 23 32.66 20.90 30.43
C THR A 23 32.36 20.19 29.13
N LEU A 24 31.18 19.55 29.07
CA LEU A 24 30.55 19.18 27.80
C LEU A 24 29.83 20.39 27.22
N SER A 25 29.79 20.47 25.90
CA SER A 25 29.19 21.55 25.14
C SER A 25 28.60 21.03 23.83
N LEU A 26 27.55 21.69 23.35
CA LEU A 26 26.92 21.50 22.06
C LEU A 26 26.41 22.88 21.65
N ALA A 27 26.73 23.36 20.45
CA ALA A 27 26.26 24.66 20.03
C ALA A 27 24.73 24.63 19.80
N PRO A 28 23.99 25.72 20.06
CA PRO A 28 22.54 25.76 19.84
C PRO A 28 22.11 25.36 18.43
N GLU A 29 22.89 25.75 17.42
CA GLU A 29 22.74 25.42 16.00
C GLU A 29 23.02 23.94 15.68
N GLU A 30 23.79 23.23 16.51
CA GLU A 30 24.10 21.81 16.34
C GLU A 30 23.02 20.90 16.94
N ARG A 31 22.04 21.44 17.67
CA ARG A 31 20.95 20.67 18.29
C ARG A 31 20.06 19.95 17.27
N VAL A 32 19.96 20.46 16.05
CA VAL A 32 19.20 19.80 14.98
C VAL A 32 20.00 19.82 13.69
N SER A 33 20.23 18.64 13.13
CA SER A 33 20.88 18.40 11.85
C SER A 33 19.91 17.68 10.91
N VAL A 34 20.12 17.83 9.60
CA VAL A 34 19.40 17.06 8.58
C VAL A 34 20.42 16.23 7.83
N ALA A 35 20.21 14.90 7.79
CA ALA A 35 20.99 13.98 6.99
C ALA A 35 20.10 13.50 5.84
N THR A 36 20.54 13.71 4.60
CA THR A 36 19.79 13.31 3.41
C THR A 36 20.59 12.25 2.65
N VAL A 37 20.00 11.09 2.43
CA VAL A 37 20.70 9.91 1.90
C VAL A 37 19.86 9.26 0.82
N THR A 38 20.46 8.91 -0.31
CA THR A 38 19.75 8.16 -1.36
C THR A 38 19.53 6.70 -0.94
N VAL A 39 18.34 6.17 -1.21
CA VAL A 39 17.98 4.77 -0.97
C VAL A 39 19.05 3.80 -1.52
N GLY A 40 19.38 2.79 -0.73
CA GLY A 40 20.41 1.78 -1.03
C GLY A 40 21.83 2.17 -0.61
N LEU A 41 22.12 3.43 -0.31
CA LEU A 41 23.43 3.86 0.20
C LEU A 41 23.57 3.64 1.71
N SER A 42 24.80 3.67 2.21
CA SER A 42 25.09 3.75 3.65
C SER A 42 25.12 5.20 4.14
N THR A 43 24.98 5.39 5.46
CA THR A 43 25.20 6.70 6.11
C THR A 43 25.78 6.55 7.51
N VAL A 44 26.40 7.63 7.99
CA VAL A 44 26.91 7.75 9.36
C VAL A 44 26.30 8.99 9.99
N LEU A 45 25.67 8.84 11.16
CA LEU A 45 25.21 9.96 11.97
C LEU A 45 26.21 10.15 13.12
N THR A 46 26.89 11.29 13.13
CA THR A 46 27.90 11.66 14.15
C THR A 46 27.27 12.53 15.23
N CYS A 47 27.74 12.45 16.49
CA CYS A 47 27.24 13.31 17.56
C CYS A 47 28.16 14.54 17.77
N ALA A 48 27.63 15.75 17.64
CA ALA A 48 28.38 17.01 17.71
C ALA A 48 28.74 17.47 19.16
N ILE A 49 28.49 16.65 20.17
CA ILE A 49 28.79 16.97 21.57
C ILE A 49 30.31 16.95 21.79
N ARG A 50 30.86 18.05 22.30
CA ARG A 50 32.31 18.23 22.54
C ARG A 50 32.63 18.39 24.03
N GLY A 51 33.76 17.86 24.48
CA GLY A 51 34.34 18.19 25.78
C GLY A 51 35.55 17.32 26.15
N ASP A 52 36.17 17.63 27.28
CA ASP A 52 37.40 16.96 27.76
C ASP A 52 37.15 15.52 28.23
N LEU A 53 35.93 15.26 28.70
CA LEU A 53 35.43 13.91 28.94
C LEU A 53 34.64 13.46 27.71
N ARG A 54 34.90 12.23 27.25
CA ARG A 54 34.00 11.52 26.32
C ARG A 54 33.20 10.48 27.11
N PRO A 55 32.04 10.84 27.69
CA PRO A 55 31.07 9.84 28.11
C PRO A 55 30.52 9.13 26.87
N PRO A 56 30.07 7.86 26.99
CA PRO A 56 29.44 7.16 25.87
C PRO A 56 28.25 7.95 25.32
N ILE A 57 28.13 8.01 23.99
CA ILE A 57 26.97 8.58 23.33
C ILE A 57 25.87 7.53 23.24
N ILE A 58 24.66 7.91 23.63
CA ILE A 58 23.48 7.04 23.54
C ILE A 58 22.61 7.57 22.40
N TRP A 59 22.42 6.73 21.38
CA TRP A 59 21.54 7.01 20.26
C TRP A 59 20.11 6.57 20.58
N LYS A 60 19.12 7.39 20.22
CA LYS A 60 17.70 7.11 20.41
C LYS A 60 16.89 7.34 19.13
N ARG A 61 15.94 6.47 18.82
CA ARG A 61 14.92 6.64 17.77
C ARG A 61 13.54 6.44 18.41
N ASN A 62 12.60 7.35 18.16
CA ASN A 62 11.23 7.27 18.71
C ASN A 62 11.18 7.02 20.25
N GLY A 63 12.14 7.61 20.98
CA GLY A 63 12.29 7.48 22.44
C GLY A 63 13.11 6.25 22.91
N LEU A 64 13.35 5.28 22.03
CA LEU A 64 14.00 4.01 22.31
C LEU A 64 15.51 4.10 22.07
N ALA A 65 16.33 3.63 23.01
CA ALA A 65 17.79 3.64 22.87
C ALA A 65 18.27 2.49 21.96
N LEU A 66 19.07 2.82 20.94
CA LEU A 66 19.50 1.91 19.88
C LEU A 66 20.65 0.99 20.31
N ASN A 67 21.57 1.48 21.15
CA ASN A 67 22.77 0.73 21.58
C ASN A 67 22.45 -0.57 22.39
N PHE A 68 21.17 -0.84 22.69
CA PHE A 68 20.69 -2.06 23.38
C PHE A 68 19.88 -2.99 22.47
N LEU A 69 19.83 -2.69 21.17
CA LEU A 69 19.04 -3.43 20.18
C LEU A 69 19.98 -4.08 19.16
N ASP A 70 19.73 -5.34 18.86
CA ASP A 70 20.39 -6.07 17.77
C ASP A 70 19.66 -5.75 16.46
N LEU A 71 20.28 -4.94 15.60
CA LEU A 71 19.69 -4.37 14.39
C LEU A 71 20.62 -4.62 13.19
N GLU A 72 20.27 -5.57 12.31
CA GLU A 72 21.10 -6.02 11.18
C GLU A 72 21.68 -4.86 10.33
N ASP A 73 20.82 -3.89 9.99
CA ASP A 73 21.17 -2.73 9.14
C ASP A 73 21.73 -1.50 9.90
N ILE A 74 21.70 -1.49 11.25
CA ILE A 74 22.09 -0.32 12.08
C ILE A 74 23.07 -0.73 13.17
N ASN A 75 24.29 -0.21 13.11
CA ASN A 75 25.37 -0.63 13.99
C ASN A 75 26.08 0.56 14.65
N ASP A 76 26.46 0.37 15.91
CA ASP A 76 27.26 1.29 16.73
C ASP A 76 28.66 0.68 16.92
N PHE A 77 29.43 0.59 15.82
CA PHE A 77 30.77 -0.02 15.78
C PHE A 77 31.91 0.99 15.67
N GLY A 78 31.65 2.26 15.97
CA GLY A 78 32.66 3.32 15.92
C GLY A 78 33.54 3.37 17.17
N GLU A 79 34.86 3.55 17.00
CA GLU A 79 35.71 4.14 18.05
C GLU A 79 35.35 5.62 18.32
N ASP A 80 34.41 6.18 17.54
CA ASP A 80 33.95 7.56 17.52
C ASP A 80 32.50 7.78 18.02
N ASP A 81 31.85 6.75 18.58
CA ASP A 81 30.47 6.79 19.11
C ASP A 81 29.39 7.21 18.06
N SER A 82 29.65 6.97 16.78
CA SER A 82 28.77 7.30 15.65
C SER A 82 27.82 6.15 15.26
N LEU A 83 26.62 6.50 14.80
CA LEU A 83 25.61 5.52 14.34
C LEU A 83 25.76 5.25 12.84
N TYR A 84 26.09 4.01 12.48
CA TYR A 84 26.26 3.58 11.08
C TYR A 84 24.99 2.86 10.62
N ILE A 85 24.43 3.27 9.48
CA ILE A 85 23.35 2.56 8.80
C ILE A 85 23.93 2.02 7.49
N THR A 86 23.99 0.70 7.35
CA THR A 86 24.75 0.03 6.27
C THR A 86 24.01 0.06 4.93
N LYS A 87 22.67 0.01 4.95
CA LYS A 87 21.81 0.05 3.76
C LYS A 87 20.52 0.81 4.05
N VAL A 88 20.50 2.09 3.71
CA VAL A 88 19.36 2.98 3.96
C VAL A 88 18.17 2.60 3.05
N THR A 89 17.00 2.48 3.66
CA THR A 89 15.70 2.26 2.99
C THR A 89 14.66 3.22 3.57
N THR A 90 13.48 3.35 2.95
CA THR A 90 12.48 4.33 3.40
C THR A 90 12.02 4.13 4.85
N ILE A 91 12.04 2.91 5.40
CA ILE A 91 11.73 2.65 6.83
C ILE A 91 12.70 3.36 7.79
N HIS A 92 13.92 3.65 7.33
CA HIS A 92 14.95 4.34 8.12
C HIS A 92 14.67 5.85 8.26
N MET A 93 13.73 6.42 7.51
CA MET A 93 13.32 7.82 7.70
C MET A 93 12.92 8.12 9.14
N GLY A 94 13.15 9.36 9.59
CA GLY A 94 12.71 9.85 10.88
C GLY A 94 13.82 10.46 11.74
N ASN A 95 13.55 10.61 13.03
CA ASN A 95 14.40 11.38 13.95
C ASN A 95 15.28 10.48 14.83
N TYR A 96 16.59 10.67 14.73
CA TYR A 96 17.62 10.00 15.53
C TYR A 96 18.27 11.01 16.48
N THR A 97 18.22 10.78 17.78
CA THR A 97 18.71 11.71 18.80
C THR A 97 19.88 11.11 19.56
N CYS A 98 21.06 11.74 19.48
CA CYS A 98 22.21 11.39 20.29
C CYS A 98 22.26 12.28 21.54
N HIS A 99 22.73 11.72 22.66
CA HIS A 99 22.98 12.45 23.90
C HIS A 99 24.15 11.82 24.65
N ALA A 100 24.90 12.63 25.40
CA ALA A 100 25.94 12.14 26.28
C ALA A 100 25.34 11.46 27.52
N SER A 101 25.85 10.28 27.88
CA SER A 101 25.41 9.54 29.07
C SER A 101 25.58 10.38 30.35
N GLY A 102 24.49 10.56 31.11
CA GLY A 102 24.42 11.43 32.30
C GLY A 102 24.23 12.93 32.01
N TYR A 103 24.00 13.29 30.74
CA TYR A 103 23.78 14.67 30.28
C TYR A 103 22.62 14.73 29.26
N GLU A 104 21.45 14.17 29.61
CA GLU A 104 20.30 13.99 28.70
C GLU A 104 19.74 15.31 28.13
N GLN A 105 19.98 16.43 28.82
CA GLN A 105 19.60 17.78 28.37
C GLN A 105 20.52 18.33 27.26
N LEU A 106 21.66 17.68 27.02
CA LEU A 106 22.62 17.99 25.97
C LEU A 106 22.48 16.93 24.87
N PHE A 107 21.59 17.21 23.92
CA PHE A 107 21.23 16.31 22.85
C PHE A 107 21.23 16.98 21.47
N GLN A 108 21.54 16.21 20.45
CA GLN A 108 21.40 16.57 19.03
C GLN A 108 20.43 15.60 18.36
N THR A 109 19.49 16.11 17.58
CA THR A 109 18.56 15.32 16.77
C THR A 109 18.89 15.46 15.28
N HIS A 110 19.29 14.36 14.67
CA HIS A 110 19.38 14.19 13.22
C HIS A 110 18.00 13.83 12.65
N VAL A 111 17.51 14.63 11.72
CA VAL A 111 16.39 14.29 10.86
C VAL A 111 16.94 13.52 9.66
N LEU A 112 16.79 12.19 9.64
CA LEU A 112 17.19 11.35 8.52
C LEU A 112 16.08 11.36 7.45
N GLN A 113 16.41 11.95 6.31
CA GLN A 113 15.58 11.97 5.10
C GLN A 113 16.17 11.00 4.08
N VAL A 114 15.32 10.17 3.49
CA VAL A 114 15.73 9.20 2.48
C VAL A 114 15.20 9.63 1.12
N ASN A 115 16.11 10.02 0.24
CA ASN A 115 15.74 10.37 -1.11
C ASN A 115 15.60 9.11 -1.96
N VAL A 116 14.57 9.09 -2.80
CA VAL A 116 14.25 8.02 -3.74
C VAL A 116 14.23 8.66 -5.12
N PRO A 117 15.01 8.13 -6.10
CA PRO A 117 14.97 8.65 -7.47
C PRO A 117 13.55 8.51 -8.05
N PRO A 118 13.22 9.25 -9.13
CA PRO A 118 11.93 9.11 -9.77
C PRO A 118 11.73 7.68 -10.28
N VAL A 119 10.50 7.17 -10.17
CA VAL A 119 10.03 5.97 -10.86
C VAL A 119 8.70 6.31 -11.50
N ILE A 120 8.59 6.16 -12.82
CA ILE A 120 7.41 6.59 -13.58
C ILE A 120 6.70 5.46 -14.32
N ARG A 121 5.47 5.76 -14.72
CA ARG A 121 4.65 4.97 -15.66
C ARG A 121 3.77 5.90 -16.48
N VAL A 122 3.69 5.68 -17.79
CA VAL A 122 2.72 6.33 -18.68
C VAL A 122 1.52 5.44 -18.97
N TYR A 123 0.35 6.06 -19.15
CA TYR A 123 -0.86 5.35 -19.54
C TYR A 123 -1.70 6.17 -20.53
N PRO A 124 -2.19 5.57 -21.64
CA PRO A 124 -1.83 4.24 -22.14
C PRO A 124 -0.41 4.22 -22.73
N GLU A 125 0.26 3.07 -22.76
CA GLU A 125 1.54 2.92 -23.49
C GLU A 125 1.35 3.19 -24.99
N THR A 126 0.16 2.91 -25.53
CA THR A 126 -0.18 3.13 -26.94
C THR A 126 -1.66 3.47 -27.10
N GLN A 127 -1.97 4.48 -27.92
CA GLN A 127 -3.33 4.95 -28.19
C GLN A 127 -3.60 5.10 -29.69
N ALA A 128 -4.76 4.61 -30.11
CA ALA A 128 -5.33 4.75 -31.44
C ALA A 128 -6.48 5.76 -31.40
N GLN A 129 -6.49 6.78 -32.26
CA GLN A 129 -7.58 7.78 -32.26
C GLN A 129 -7.97 8.24 -33.66
N GLU A 130 -9.28 8.38 -33.91
CA GLU A 130 -9.78 8.96 -35.17
C GLU A 130 -9.63 10.49 -35.20
N PRO A 131 -9.41 11.10 -36.39
CA PRO A 131 -9.33 12.55 -36.53
C PRO A 131 -10.56 13.26 -35.94
N GLY A 132 -10.33 14.34 -35.22
CA GLY A 132 -11.38 15.16 -34.59
C GLY A 132 -11.75 14.75 -33.17
N VAL A 133 -11.50 13.50 -32.76
CA VAL A 133 -11.78 13.00 -31.40
C VAL A 133 -10.68 13.44 -30.43
N ALA A 134 -10.97 13.56 -29.13
CA ALA A 134 -9.98 13.94 -28.12
C ALA A 134 -9.12 12.74 -27.66
N ALA A 135 -7.87 13.01 -27.27
CA ALA A 135 -6.96 12.05 -26.62
C ALA A 135 -6.47 12.57 -25.26
N SER A 136 -5.97 11.68 -24.41
CA SER A 136 -5.35 12.04 -23.14
C SER A 136 -4.31 11.01 -22.72
N LEU A 137 -3.07 11.46 -22.55
CA LEU A 137 -1.93 10.66 -22.15
C LEU A 137 -1.54 11.06 -20.73
N ARG A 138 -1.42 10.07 -19.84
CA ARG A 138 -1.14 10.29 -18.41
C ARG A 138 0.26 9.80 -18.09
N CYS A 139 0.89 10.45 -17.13
CA CYS A 139 2.15 10.04 -16.56
C CYS A 139 2.08 10.20 -15.06
N HIS A 140 2.30 9.12 -14.32
CA HIS A 140 2.50 9.20 -12.89
C HIS A 140 3.96 8.98 -12.57
N ALA A 141 4.45 9.75 -11.62
CA ALA A 141 5.79 9.66 -11.12
C ALA A 141 5.75 9.58 -9.59
N GLU A 142 6.49 8.63 -9.04
CA GLU A 142 6.76 8.49 -7.62
C GLU A 142 8.23 8.79 -7.36
N GLY A 143 8.58 9.14 -6.12
CA GLY A 143 9.94 9.52 -5.75
C GLY A 143 9.95 10.48 -4.57
N ILE A 144 11.10 10.62 -3.92
CA ILE A 144 11.27 11.45 -2.73
C ILE A 144 12.55 12.30 -2.89
N PRO A 145 12.46 13.64 -2.93
CA PRO A 145 11.24 14.45 -3.01
C PRO A 145 10.40 14.12 -4.25
N MET A 146 9.12 14.49 -4.22
CA MET A 146 8.21 14.27 -5.35
C MET A 146 8.79 14.86 -6.65
N PRO A 147 8.91 14.07 -7.73
CA PRO A 147 9.47 14.56 -8.97
C PRO A 147 8.53 15.50 -9.72
N ARG A 148 9.13 16.46 -10.43
CA ARG A 148 8.45 17.35 -11.39
C ARG A 148 8.35 16.64 -12.75
N ILE A 149 7.15 16.62 -13.32
CA ILE A 149 6.87 16.04 -14.64
C ILE A 149 7.02 17.10 -15.74
N THR A 150 7.52 16.65 -16.89
CA THR A 150 7.63 17.37 -18.18
C THR A 150 7.33 16.40 -19.32
N TRP A 151 6.91 16.92 -20.48
CA TRP A 151 6.54 16.10 -21.65
C TRP A 151 7.28 16.55 -22.92
N LEU A 152 7.69 15.59 -23.73
CA LEU A 152 8.21 15.79 -25.08
C LEU A 152 7.28 15.12 -26.11
N LYS A 153 7.00 15.77 -27.25
CA LYS A 153 6.38 15.16 -28.43
C LYS A 153 7.45 14.99 -29.50
N ASN A 154 7.76 13.75 -29.88
CA ASN A 154 8.84 13.40 -30.81
C ASN A 154 10.18 14.08 -30.43
N GLY A 155 10.50 14.10 -29.14
CA GLY A 155 11.72 14.73 -28.59
C GLY A 155 11.68 16.25 -28.39
N MET A 156 10.60 16.95 -28.79
CA MET A 156 10.46 18.40 -28.60
C MET A 156 9.55 18.73 -27.40
N ASP A 157 9.95 19.70 -26.57
CA ASP A 157 9.19 20.12 -25.39
C ASP A 157 7.78 20.61 -25.75
N VAL A 158 6.77 19.89 -25.26
CA VAL A 158 5.35 20.14 -25.52
C VAL A 158 4.92 21.53 -25.04
N SER A 159 5.57 22.10 -24.03
CA SER A 159 5.29 23.46 -23.54
C SER A 159 5.43 24.53 -24.62
N THR A 160 6.28 24.30 -25.63
CA THR A 160 6.45 25.19 -26.80
C THR A 160 5.31 25.11 -27.82
N GLN A 161 4.46 24.07 -27.72
CA GLN A 161 3.38 23.75 -28.66
C GLN A 161 1.98 23.94 -28.03
N MET A 162 1.90 24.45 -26.80
CA MET A 162 0.65 24.66 -26.05
C MET A 162 -0.36 25.50 -26.84
N SER A 163 -1.60 25.05 -26.88
CA SER A 163 -2.68 25.72 -27.61
C SER A 163 -4.04 25.42 -26.99
N LYS A 164 -5.12 25.91 -27.60
CA LYS A 164 -6.49 25.47 -27.22
C LYS A 164 -6.75 23.98 -27.51
N GLN A 165 -5.91 23.31 -28.28
CA GLN A 165 -6.06 21.89 -28.62
C GLN A 165 -5.01 20.99 -27.96
N LEU A 166 -3.96 21.54 -27.35
CA LEU A 166 -2.91 20.79 -26.66
C LEU A 166 -2.63 21.47 -25.31
N SER A 167 -2.92 20.80 -24.21
CA SER A 167 -2.85 21.38 -22.86
C SER A 167 -2.35 20.38 -21.81
N LEU A 168 -1.50 20.84 -20.89
CA LEU A 168 -1.19 20.10 -19.67
C LEU A 168 -2.26 20.35 -18.60
N LEU A 169 -2.73 19.26 -18.02
CA LEU A 169 -3.65 19.20 -16.88
C LEU A 169 -2.90 18.60 -15.66
N ALA A 170 -3.54 18.60 -14.49
CA ALA A 170 -3.03 17.94 -13.28
C ALA A 170 -1.56 18.29 -12.92
N ASN A 171 -1.20 19.57 -12.96
CA ASN A 171 0.17 20.07 -12.74
C ASN A 171 1.26 19.45 -13.66
N GLY A 172 0.87 18.98 -14.84
CA GLY A 172 1.77 18.38 -15.83
C GLY A 172 1.67 16.85 -15.93
N SER A 173 0.92 16.16 -15.06
CA SER A 173 0.83 14.70 -15.08
C SER A 173 -0.15 14.14 -16.13
N GLU A 174 -0.89 14.99 -16.85
CA GLU A 174 -1.80 14.58 -17.92
C GLU A 174 -1.68 15.55 -19.11
N LEU A 175 -1.37 15.01 -20.28
CA LEU A 175 -1.31 15.72 -21.54
C LEU A 175 -2.60 15.46 -22.33
N HIS A 176 -3.42 16.49 -22.49
CA HIS A 176 -4.71 16.41 -23.15
C HIS A 176 -4.66 17.04 -24.55
N ILE A 177 -5.18 16.30 -25.54
CA ILE A 177 -5.39 16.76 -26.92
C ILE A 177 -6.89 16.86 -27.17
N GLY A 178 -7.42 18.07 -27.32
CA GLY A 178 -8.87 18.32 -27.36
C GLY A 178 -9.57 17.90 -28.66
N SER A 179 -8.82 17.79 -29.76
CA SER A 179 -9.31 17.30 -31.05
C SER A 179 -8.11 16.92 -31.91
N VAL A 180 -7.91 15.62 -32.07
CA VAL A 180 -6.69 15.02 -32.57
C VAL A 180 -6.60 15.12 -34.09
N ARG A 181 -5.40 15.35 -34.62
CA ARG A 181 -5.10 15.51 -36.05
C ARG A 181 -4.02 14.53 -36.48
N TYR A 182 -3.85 14.33 -37.79
CA TYR A 182 -2.75 13.49 -38.32
C TYR A 182 -1.36 13.94 -37.82
N GLU A 183 -1.15 15.25 -37.67
CA GLU A 183 0.06 15.88 -37.09
C GLU A 183 0.26 15.62 -35.57
N ASP A 184 -0.70 15.00 -34.89
CA ASP A 184 -0.59 14.55 -33.51
C ASP A 184 -0.07 13.12 -33.35
N THR A 185 0.12 12.41 -34.45
CA THR A 185 0.86 11.13 -34.46
C THR A 185 2.27 11.35 -33.89
N GLY A 186 2.67 10.51 -32.93
CA GLY A 186 4.02 10.58 -32.37
C GLY A 186 4.23 9.82 -31.08
N ALA A 187 5.50 9.74 -30.69
CA ALA A 187 5.92 9.32 -29.36
C ALA A 187 5.86 10.52 -28.41
N TYR A 188 5.13 10.37 -27.31
CA TYR A 188 5.00 11.34 -26.24
C TYR A 188 5.77 10.82 -25.02
N THR A 189 6.98 11.31 -24.83
CA THR A 189 7.84 10.94 -23.71
C THR A 189 7.44 11.77 -22.50
N CYS A 190 7.05 11.11 -21.40
CA CYS A 190 7.05 11.73 -20.10
C CYS A 190 8.45 11.64 -19.49
N ILE A 191 8.91 12.74 -18.88
CA ILE A 191 10.13 12.78 -18.09
C ILE A 191 9.79 13.32 -16.72
N ALA A 192 10.12 12.58 -15.66
CA ALA A 192 10.01 13.08 -14.29
C ALA A 192 11.39 13.22 -13.63
N LYS A 193 11.58 14.32 -12.92
CA LYS A 193 12.87 14.70 -12.33
C LYS A 193 12.72 15.15 -10.89
N ASN A 194 13.55 14.62 -10.00
CA ASN A 194 13.81 15.22 -8.69
C ASN A 194 15.30 15.56 -8.55
N GLU A 195 15.75 15.86 -7.32
CA GLU A 195 17.15 16.22 -7.05
C GLU A 195 18.13 15.03 -7.07
N VAL A 196 17.62 13.79 -7.12
CA VAL A 196 18.40 12.55 -7.04
C VAL A 196 18.39 11.74 -8.34
N GLY A 197 17.41 11.95 -9.22
CA GLY A 197 17.37 11.26 -10.50
C GLY A 197 16.41 11.87 -11.52
N VAL A 198 16.41 11.22 -12.68
CA VAL A 198 15.47 11.36 -13.78
C VAL A 198 15.01 9.95 -14.14
N ASP A 199 13.74 9.82 -14.50
CA ASP A 199 13.19 8.63 -15.14
C ASP A 199 12.26 9.06 -16.29
N GLU A 200 12.17 8.26 -17.35
CA GLU A 200 11.44 8.58 -18.58
C GLU A 200 10.76 7.35 -19.21
N ASP A 201 9.62 7.59 -19.84
CA ASP A 201 8.71 6.55 -20.34
C ASP A 201 7.80 7.13 -21.44
N ILE A 202 7.33 6.30 -22.38
CA ILE A 202 6.86 6.74 -23.70
C ILE A 202 5.46 6.21 -24.02
N SER A 203 4.54 7.13 -24.28
CA SER A 203 3.21 6.82 -24.82
C SER A 203 3.16 7.09 -26.32
N SER A 204 2.73 6.12 -27.13
CA SER A 204 2.63 6.26 -28.59
C SER A 204 1.20 6.56 -29.04
N LEU A 205 0.95 7.72 -29.66
CA LEU A 205 -0.34 8.06 -30.26
C LEU A 205 -0.28 7.91 -31.78
N PHE A 206 -1.24 7.20 -32.37
CA PHE A 206 -1.40 7.08 -33.82
C PHE A 206 -2.84 7.30 -34.28
N ILE A 207 -2.97 7.83 -35.50
CA ILE A 207 -4.28 8.22 -36.05
C ILE A 207 -4.82 7.14 -36.96
N GLU A 208 -6.03 6.65 -36.66
CA GLU A 208 -6.68 5.63 -37.47
C GLU A 208 -7.49 6.23 -38.62
N ASP A 209 -7.25 5.75 -39.84
CA ASP A 209 -8.11 5.99 -40.99
C ASP A 209 -9.24 4.95 -41.02
N SER A 210 -10.44 5.38 -40.60
CA SER A 210 -11.60 4.52 -40.45
C SER A 210 -12.15 3.94 -41.77
N ALA A 211 -11.61 4.34 -42.94
CA ALA A 211 -11.88 3.71 -44.22
C ALA A 211 -11.51 2.20 -44.28
N ARG A 212 -10.67 1.68 -43.37
CA ARG A 212 -10.38 0.24 -43.24
C ARG A 212 -11.26 -0.49 -42.21
N LYS A 213 -11.93 0.22 -41.29
CA LYS A 213 -12.73 -0.41 -40.23
C LYS A 213 -13.98 -1.13 -40.76
N THR A 214 -14.50 -0.80 -41.94
CA THR A 214 -15.66 -1.51 -42.52
C THR A 214 -15.36 -2.99 -42.84
N LEU A 215 -14.10 -3.34 -43.10
CA LEU A 215 -13.65 -4.74 -43.28
C LEU A 215 -13.31 -5.41 -41.94
N ALA A 216 -12.71 -4.67 -41.00
CA ALA A 216 -12.54 -5.16 -39.62
C ALA A 216 -13.90 -5.44 -38.94
N ASN A 217 -14.94 -4.66 -39.26
CA ASN A 217 -16.32 -4.85 -38.82
C ASN A 217 -16.93 -6.21 -39.20
N ILE A 218 -16.35 -6.92 -40.16
CA ILE A 218 -16.73 -8.27 -40.57
C ILE A 218 -15.84 -9.33 -39.88
N LEU A 219 -14.67 -8.95 -39.35
CA LEU A 219 -13.63 -9.81 -38.77
C LEU A 219 -13.53 -9.77 -37.22
N TRP A 220 -14.17 -8.82 -36.51
CA TRP A 220 -14.15 -8.77 -35.02
C TRP A 220 -14.66 -10.02 -34.30
N ARG A 221 -15.17 -11.02 -35.02
CA ARG A 221 -15.60 -12.30 -34.44
C ARG A 221 -14.45 -13.24 -34.06
N GLU A 222 -13.21 -12.99 -34.49
CA GLU A 222 -12.15 -14.02 -34.41
C GLU A 222 -10.92 -13.70 -33.53
N GLU A 223 -10.52 -12.44 -33.28
CA GLU A 223 -9.25 -12.13 -32.58
C GLU A 223 -9.32 -11.12 -31.41
N GLY A 224 -10.02 -11.51 -30.33
CA GLY A 224 -9.56 -11.31 -28.94
C GLY A 224 -9.33 -9.90 -28.35
N LEU A 225 -10.32 -9.44 -27.56
CA LEU A 225 -10.17 -8.74 -26.27
C LEU A 225 -8.98 -7.78 -26.08
N GLY A 226 -9.25 -6.47 -26.14
CA GLY A 226 -8.38 -5.47 -25.52
C GLY A 226 -8.31 -5.70 -24.00
N VAL A 227 -7.14 -6.10 -23.52
CA VAL A 227 -6.87 -6.33 -22.09
C VAL A 227 -6.53 -4.99 -21.43
N GLY A 228 -7.06 -4.76 -20.23
CA GLY A 228 -6.73 -3.59 -19.43
C GLY A 228 -7.96 -2.83 -18.96
N ASN A 229 -8.00 -2.56 -17.65
CA ASN A 229 -8.94 -1.68 -16.96
C ASN A 229 -10.36 -2.24 -16.76
N LEU A 230 -10.43 -3.40 -16.11
CA LEU A 230 -11.67 -4.15 -15.81
C LEU A 230 -11.84 -4.39 -14.31
N PHE A 231 -13.10 -4.32 -13.84
CA PHE A 231 -13.46 -4.87 -12.54
C PHE A 231 -13.93 -6.32 -12.69
N TYR A 232 -13.31 -7.21 -11.91
CA TYR A 232 -13.75 -8.59 -11.72
C TYR A 232 -14.55 -8.67 -10.43
N VAL A 233 -15.81 -9.04 -10.55
CA VAL A 233 -16.77 -9.14 -9.45
C VAL A 233 -17.18 -10.58 -9.28
N PHE A 234 -16.84 -11.14 -8.13
CA PHE A 234 -17.16 -12.50 -7.75
C PHE A 234 -18.50 -12.45 -7.00
N SER A 235 -19.53 -13.00 -7.65
CA SER A 235 -20.96 -12.84 -7.33
C SER A 235 -21.62 -14.19 -7.03
N ASP A 236 -22.85 -14.19 -6.52
CA ASP A 236 -23.63 -15.41 -6.25
C ASP A 236 -23.81 -16.27 -7.53
N ASP A 237 -23.79 -15.64 -8.70
CA ASP A 237 -23.94 -16.27 -10.03
C ASP A 237 -22.61 -16.31 -10.81
N GLY A 238 -21.49 -16.58 -10.13
CA GLY A 238 -20.19 -16.77 -10.78
C GLY A 238 -19.35 -15.50 -10.86
N ILE A 239 -18.63 -15.31 -11.96
CA ILE A 239 -17.62 -14.23 -12.12
C ILE A 239 -18.07 -13.27 -13.22
N ILE A 240 -18.21 -12.00 -12.87
CA ILE A 240 -18.67 -10.94 -13.78
C ILE A 240 -17.51 -9.98 -14.06
N ILE A 241 -17.25 -9.72 -15.33
CA ILE A 241 -16.17 -8.86 -15.82
C ILE A 241 -16.79 -7.60 -16.41
N LEU A 242 -16.45 -6.44 -15.84
CA LEU A 242 -17.10 -5.16 -16.09
C LEU A 242 -16.13 -4.13 -16.65
N HIS A 243 -16.54 -3.47 -17.72
CA HIS A 243 -15.82 -2.29 -18.21
C HIS A 243 -16.36 -1.02 -17.54
N PRO A 244 -15.54 -0.25 -16.81
CA PRO A 244 -16.03 0.85 -15.98
C PRO A 244 -16.41 2.10 -16.80
N VAL A 245 -15.95 2.21 -18.04
CA VAL A 245 -16.27 3.34 -18.93
C VAL A 245 -17.70 3.22 -19.45
N ASP A 246 -18.04 2.06 -19.98
CA ASP A 246 -19.33 1.81 -20.67
C ASP A 246 -20.42 1.26 -19.74
N CYS A 247 -20.04 0.79 -18.55
CA CYS A 247 -20.92 0.19 -17.56
C CYS A 247 -21.54 -1.14 -17.97
N GLU A 248 -20.92 -1.84 -18.91
CA GLU A 248 -21.42 -3.11 -19.45
C GLU A 248 -20.67 -4.32 -18.89
N ILE A 249 -21.39 -5.44 -18.81
CA ILE A 249 -20.82 -6.76 -18.54
C ILE A 249 -20.18 -7.25 -19.84
N GLN A 250 -18.85 -7.18 -19.93
CA GLN A 250 -18.11 -7.73 -21.07
C GLN A 250 -18.20 -9.25 -21.11
N ARG A 251 -18.13 -9.89 -19.93
CA ARG A 251 -18.16 -11.35 -19.82
C ARG A 251 -18.72 -11.78 -18.47
N HIS A 252 -19.48 -12.87 -18.49
CA HIS A 252 -20.04 -13.53 -17.32
C HIS A 252 -19.66 -15.01 -17.37
N LEU A 253 -18.74 -15.42 -16.48
CA LEU A 253 -18.35 -16.83 -16.30
C LEU A 253 -19.35 -17.47 -15.36
N LYS A 254 -20.17 -18.37 -15.90
CA LYS A 254 -21.31 -18.94 -15.19
C LYS A 254 -20.86 -19.96 -14.13
N PRO A 255 -21.66 -20.18 -13.07
CA PRO A 255 -21.38 -21.20 -12.05
C PRO A 255 -21.00 -22.58 -12.63
N THR A 256 -21.73 -23.01 -13.65
CA THR A 256 -21.58 -24.32 -14.32
C THR A 256 -20.51 -24.36 -15.42
N GLU A 257 -19.81 -23.24 -15.69
CA GLU A 257 -18.71 -23.24 -16.64
C GLU A 257 -17.56 -24.11 -16.09
N LYS A 258 -16.91 -24.90 -16.96
CA LYS A 258 -15.89 -25.87 -16.54
C LYS A 258 -14.53 -25.18 -16.43
N ILE A 259 -13.78 -25.54 -15.39
CA ILE A 259 -12.39 -25.11 -15.21
C ILE A 259 -11.55 -25.71 -16.36
N PHE A 260 -10.59 -24.96 -16.88
CA PHE A 260 -9.79 -25.37 -18.04
C PHE A 260 -9.15 -26.75 -17.84
N MET A 261 -9.33 -27.63 -18.83
CA MET A 261 -8.87 -29.04 -18.80
C MET A 261 -9.33 -29.86 -17.56
N SER A 262 -10.40 -29.43 -16.88
CA SER A 262 -10.98 -30.09 -15.71
C SER A 262 -12.47 -30.39 -15.89
N TYR A 263 -12.97 -31.37 -15.14
CA TYR A 263 -14.41 -31.68 -15.05
C TYR A 263 -15.13 -30.87 -13.96
N GLU A 264 -14.37 -30.19 -13.09
CA GLU A 264 -14.90 -29.30 -12.04
C GLU A 264 -15.54 -28.04 -12.63
N GLU A 265 -16.62 -27.60 -12.00
CA GLU A 265 -17.31 -26.35 -12.32
C GLU A 265 -16.72 -25.19 -11.49
N ILE A 266 -16.92 -23.95 -11.94
CA ILE A 266 -16.54 -22.76 -11.16
C ILE A 266 -17.26 -22.76 -9.80
N CYS A 267 -18.54 -23.12 -9.78
CA CYS A 267 -19.32 -23.35 -8.57
C CYS A 267 -20.22 -24.59 -8.79
N PRO A 268 -19.79 -25.80 -8.42
CA PRO A 268 -20.61 -27.00 -8.52
C PRO A 268 -21.88 -26.89 -7.67
N GLN A 269 -22.93 -27.58 -8.11
CA GLN A 269 -24.19 -27.67 -7.36
C GLN A 269 -24.02 -28.40 -6.02
N GLY A 270 -24.93 -28.12 -5.09
CA GLY A 270 -24.99 -28.82 -3.80
C GLY A 270 -25.43 -30.28 -3.95
N GLU A 271 -25.50 -30.98 -2.82
CA GLU A 271 -26.08 -32.33 -2.77
C GLU A 271 -27.51 -32.31 -3.37
N GLU A 272 -27.88 -33.43 -4.00
CA GLU A 272 -29.12 -33.61 -4.78
C GLU A 272 -29.30 -32.68 -6.01
N GLY A 273 -28.26 -31.98 -6.47
CA GLY A 273 -28.34 -31.10 -7.65
C GLY A 273 -29.05 -29.78 -7.36
N THR A 274 -29.08 -29.37 -6.10
CA THR A 274 -29.66 -28.10 -5.68
C THR A 274 -28.79 -26.92 -6.15
N PRO A 275 -29.35 -25.89 -6.82
CA PRO A 275 -28.60 -24.70 -7.19
C PRO A 275 -28.18 -23.92 -5.94
N GLN A 276 -26.88 -23.91 -5.64
CA GLN A 276 -26.31 -23.16 -4.53
C GLN A 276 -25.56 -21.93 -5.07
N PRO A 277 -25.70 -20.73 -4.47
CA PRO A 277 -24.93 -19.56 -4.87
C PRO A 277 -23.44 -19.79 -4.65
N CYS A 278 -22.62 -19.26 -5.56
CA CYS A 278 -21.18 -19.22 -5.42
C CYS A 278 -20.76 -18.51 -4.12
N GLN A 279 -19.83 -19.10 -3.37
CA GLN A 279 -19.31 -18.50 -2.14
C GLN A 279 -17.85 -18.10 -2.32
N TRP A 280 -17.57 -16.82 -2.08
CA TRP A 280 -16.28 -16.18 -2.25
C TRP A 280 -15.90 -15.45 -0.96
N ALA A 281 -14.61 -15.42 -0.59
CA ALA A 281 -14.17 -14.71 0.61
C ALA A 281 -13.14 -13.61 0.35
N SER A 282 -12.19 -13.86 -0.56
CA SER A 282 -11.09 -12.93 -0.84
C SER A 282 -10.53 -13.22 -2.22
N ALA A 283 -10.09 -12.17 -2.91
CA ALA A 283 -9.43 -12.27 -4.19
C ALA A 283 -8.29 -11.25 -4.30
N VAL A 284 -7.22 -11.61 -5.00
CA VAL A 284 -6.03 -10.76 -5.21
C VAL A 284 -5.61 -10.77 -6.68
N ASN A 285 -5.23 -9.59 -7.17
CA ASN A 285 -4.62 -9.40 -8.48
C ASN A 285 -3.13 -9.76 -8.41
N VAL A 286 -2.68 -10.65 -9.29
CA VAL A 286 -1.30 -11.10 -9.45
C VAL A 286 -0.77 -10.59 -10.80
N ARG A 287 0.09 -9.57 -10.72
CA ARG A 287 0.78 -8.89 -11.83
C ARG A 287 -0.12 -8.50 -13.03
N HIS A 288 -1.39 -8.18 -12.77
CA HIS A 288 -2.40 -7.84 -13.77
C HIS A 288 -2.73 -8.96 -14.78
N ARG A 289 -2.19 -10.17 -14.55
CA ARG A 289 -2.33 -11.33 -15.43
C ARG A 289 -3.26 -12.39 -14.88
N TYR A 290 -3.18 -12.65 -13.58
CA TYR A 290 -3.98 -13.66 -12.90
C TYR A 290 -4.75 -13.05 -11.73
N ILE A 291 -5.91 -13.61 -11.43
CA ILE A 291 -6.63 -13.35 -10.19
C ILE A 291 -6.75 -14.65 -9.43
N TYR A 292 -6.26 -14.64 -8.19
CA TYR A 292 -6.44 -15.75 -7.26
C TYR A 292 -7.66 -15.43 -6.41
N VAL A 293 -8.64 -16.34 -6.32
CA VAL A 293 -9.87 -16.15 -5.53
C VAL A 293 -10.18 -17.37 -4.66
N ALA A 294 -10.45 -17.14 -3.38
CA ALA A 294 -10.78 -18.17 -2.41
C ALA A 294 -12.27 -18.55 -2.44
N GLN A 295 -12.54 -19.86 -2.46
CA GLN A 295 -13.88 -20.45 -2.32
C GLN A 295 -13.96 -21.25 -1.00
N PRO A 296 -14.54 -20.68 0.08
CA PRO A 296 -14.51 -21.29 1.42
C PRO A 296 -15.12 -22.68 1.48
N ALA A 297 -16.34 -22.84 0.95
CA ALA A 297 -17.11 -24.09 1.01
C ALA A 297 -16.43 -25.26 0.29
N LEU A 298 -15.57 -24.98 -0.69
CA LEU A 298 -14.88 -25.96 -1.52
C LEU A 298 -13.41 -26.16 -1.12
N SER A 299 -12.94 -25.45 -0.08
CA SER A 299 -11.55 -25.52 0.42
C SER A 299 -10.51 -25.35 -0.70
N ARG A 300 -10.75 -24.42 -1.63
CA ARG A 300 -9.88 -24.20 -2.81
C ARG A 300 -9.68 -22.72 -3.13
N VAL A 301 -8.62 -22.44 -3.85
CA VAL A 301 -8.36 -21.17 -4.53
C VAL A 301 -8.42 -21.40 -6.03
N LEU A 302 -9.22 -20.61 -6.75
CA LEU A 302 -9.25 -20.63 -8.22
C LEU A 302 -8.25 -19.63 -8.78
N VAL A 303 -7.62 -20.00 -9.91
CA VAL A 303 -6.77 -19.10 -10.71
C VAL A 303 -7.53 -18.70 -11.97
N VAL A 304 -7.83 -17.40 -12.10
CA VAL A 304 -8.47 -16.81 -13.28
C VAL A 304 -7.41 -16.13 -14.13
N ASP A 305 -7.29 -16.47 -15.41
CA ASP A 305 -6.48 -15.71 -16.37
C ASP A 305 -7.30 -14.54 -16.90
N VAL A 306 -6.71 -13.35 -16.81
CA VAL A 306 -7.34 -12.07 -17.15
C VAL A 306 -7.47 -11.93 -18.67
N GLN A 307 -6.43 -12.25 -19.44
CA GLN A 307 -6.42 -12.14 -20.90
C GLN A 307 -7.37 -13.16 -21.52
N ALA A 308 -7.32 -14.41 -21.08
CA ALA A 308 -8.16 -15.48 -21.60
C ALA A 308 -9.61 -15.39 -21.07
N GLN A 309 -9.87 -14.58 -20.04
CA GLN A 309 -11.12 -14.48 -19.30
C GLN A 309 -11.68 -15.87 -18.93
N LYS A 310 -10.84 -16.72 -18.35
CA LYS A 310 -11.16 -18.13 -18.03
C LYS A 310 -10.57 -18.54 -16.69
N VAL A 311 -11.23 -19.47 -15.99
CA VAL A 311 -10.65 -20.14 -14.83
C VAL A 311 -9.72 -21.25 -15.34
N LEU A 312 -8.42 -21.09 -15.07
CA LEU A 312 -7.40 -22.05 -15.51
C LEU A 312 -7.25 -23.24 -14.57
N GLN A 313 -7.37 -23.01 -13.26
CA GLN A 313 -6.90 -23.97 -12.26
C GLN A 313 -7.70 -23.91 -10.96
N SER A 314 -7.77 -25.07 -10.31
CA SER A 314 -8.31 -25.32 -8.97
C SER A 314 -7.12 -25.73 -8.09
N ILE A 315 -6.80 -24.94 -7.07
CA ILE A 315 -5.72 -25.23 -6.10
C ILE A 315 -6.39 -25.58 -4.77
N GLY A 316 -6.33 -26.85 -4.37
CA GLY A 316 -6.84 -27.29 -3.07
C GLY A 316 -6.00 -26.75 -1.92
N VAL A 317 -6.64 -26.13 -0.93
CA VAL A 317 -6.01 -25.50 0.25
C VAL A 317 -6.67 -26.01 1.54
N ASP A 318 -6.22 -25.51 2.68
CA ASP A 318 -6.81 -25.84 3.98
C ASP A 318 -8.25 -25.30 4.11
N PRO A 319 -9.11 -25.97 4.90
CA PRO A 319 -10.54 -25.68 4.93
C PRO A 319 -10.88 -24.23 5.31
N LEU A 320 -11.93 -23.70 4.68
CA LEU A 320 -12.40 -22.33 4.85
C LEU A 320 -11.30 -21.26 4.58
N PRO A 321 -10.70 -21.21 3.37
CA PRO A 321 -9.82 -20.11 2.97
C PRO A 321 -10.58 -18.78 3.01
N ALA A 322 -10.14 -17.86 3.86
CA ALA A 322 -10.86 -16.63 4.21
C ALA A 322 -10.18 -15.35 3.74
N LYS A 323 -8.84 -15.31 3.67
CA LYS A 323 -8.08 -14.14 3.23
C LYS A 323 -6.93 -14.55 2.32
N LEU A 324 -6.80 -13.83 1.21
CA LEU A 324 -5.65 -13.89 0.32
C LEU A 324 -4.81 -12.61 0.47
N SER A 325 -3.49 -12.72 0.27
CA SER A 325 -2.59 -11.56 0.20
C SER A 325 -1.46 -11.87 -0.78
N TYR A 326 -1.24 -11.00 -1.76
CA TYR A 326 -0.18 -11.19 -2.76
C TYR A 326 1.10 -10.45 -2.33
N ASP A 327 2.17 -11.22 -2.14
CA ASP A 327 3.52 -10.69 -2.04
C ASP A 327 4.12 -10.57 -3.45
N LYS A 328 4.14 -9.34 -3.96
CA LYS A 328 4.73 -9.00 -5.25
C LYS A 328 6.25 -9.24 -5.29
N SER A 329 6.93 -9.15 -4.15
CA SER A 329 8.40 -9.20 -4.02
C SER A 329 8.92 -10.60 -4.33
N HIS A 330 8.32 -11.62 -3.70
CA HIS A 330 8.71 -13.02 -3.85
C HIS A 330 7.79 -13.81 -4.82
N ASP A 331 6.82 -13.14 -5.43
CA ASP A 331 5.79 -13.72 -6.31
C ASP A 331 4.94 -14.83 -5.67
N GLN A 332 4.41 -14.54 -4.49
CA GLN A 332 3.69 -15.50 -3.64
C GLN A 332 2.27 -15.05 -3.32
N VAL A 333 1.29 -15.95 -3.36
CA VAL A 333 -0.05 -15.72 -2.79
C VAL A 333 -0.19 -16.45 -1.47
N TRP A 334 -0.32 -15.68 -0.39
CA TRP A 334 -0.52 -16.18 0.97
C TRP A 334 -2.01 -16.42 1.21
N VAL A 335 -2.34 -17.58 1.77
CA VAL A 335 -3.71 -18.09 1.98
C VAL A 335 -3.92 -18.35 3.47
N LEU A 336 -4.77 -17.56 4.11
CA LEU A 336 -5.21 -17.79 5.49
C LEU A 336 -6.53 -18.58 5.48
N SER A 337 -6.50 -19.76 6.08
CA SER A 337 -7.64 -20.68 6.20
C SER A 337 -8.04 -20.84 7.67
N TRP A 338 -9.35 -20.86 7.96
CA TRP A 338 -9.84 -20.92 9.35
C TRP A 338 -9.89 -22.36 9.93
N GLY A 339 -9.68 -23.38 9.10
CA GLY A 339 -9.73 -24.78 9.51
C GLY A 339 -11.14 -25.35 9.54
N ASN A 340 -11.31 -26.53 10.12
CA ASN A 340 -12.61 -27.18 10.30
C ASN A 340 -12.57 -28.14 11.51
N VAL A 341 -13.66 -28.88 11.74
CA VAL A 341 -13.79 -29.82 12.88
C VAL A 341 -12.67 -30.88 12.94
N HIS A 342 -11.97 -31.16 11.83
CA HIS A 342 -10.85 -32.10 11.74
C HIS A 342 -9.45 -31.44 11.71
N LYS A 343 -9.36 -30.10 11.57
CA LYS A 343 -8.13 -29.31 11.67
C LYS A 343 -8.39 -28.14 12.63
N SER A 344 -8.02 -28.36 13.89
CA SER A 344 -8.50 -27.60 15.05
C SER A 344 -7.98 -26.17 15.23
N GLN A 345 -7.21 -25.63 14.28
CA GLN A 345 -6.70 -24.25 14.32
C GLN A 345 -6.62 -23.66 12.90
N PRO A 346 -6.78 -22.33 12.73
CA PRO A 346 -6.44 -21.63 11.50
C PRO A 346 -5.00 -21.90 11.05
N SER A 347 -4.73 -21.83 9.75
CA SER A 347 -3.41 -22.11 9.14
C SER A 347 -3.06 -21.12 8.04
N LEU A 348 -1.75 -20.96 7.77
CA LEU A 348 -1.22 -20.21 6.62
C LEU A 348 -0.59 -21.16 5.62
N GLN A 349 -0.92 -20.98 4.36
CA GLN A 349 -0.25 -21.62 3.23
C GLN A 349 0.22 -20.57 2.23
N VAL A 350 1.22 -20.92 1.44
CA VAL A 350 1.81 -20.03 0.44
C VAL A 350 1.79 -20.73 -0.91
N ILE A 351 1.24 -20.07 -1.92
CA ILE A 351 1.31 -20.49 -3.31
C ILE A 351 2.45 -19.71 -3.96
N THR A 352 3.54 -20.38 -4.32
CA THR A 352 4.70 -19.75 -4.99
C THR A 352 4.52 -19.70 -6.50
N GLU A 353 5.35 -18.89 -7.18
CA GLU A 353 5.35 -18.74 -8.64
C GLU A 353 3.98 -18.29 -9.18
N ALA A 354 3.29 -17.43 -8.42
CA ALA A 354 1.91 -17.08 -8.68
C ALA A 354 1.71 -16.37 -10.05
N SER A 355 2.75 -15.76 -10.62
CA SER A 355 2.69 -15.07 -11.91
C SER A 355 3.12 -15.91 -13.12
N THR A 356 3.53 -17.17 -12.95
CA THR A 356 3.96 -18.03 -14.09
C THR A 356 2.78 -18.73 -14.79
N GLY A 357 1.64 -18.86 -14.11
CA GLY A 357 0.42 -19.45 -14.66
C GLY A 357 0.37 -20.99 -14.68
N GLN A 358 1.51 -21.67 -14.56
CA GLN A 358 1.60 -23.13 -14.39
C GLN A 358 2.76 -23.51 -13.46
N GLY A 359 2.62 -24.63 -12.75
CA GLY A 359 3.66 -25.17 -11.86
C GLY A 359 3.62 -24.65 -10.43
N GLN A 360 2.58 -23.92 -10.03
CA GLN A 360 2.47 -23.31 -8.70
C GLN A 360 2.59 -24.34 -7.58
N HIS A 361 3.48 -24.09 -6.63
CA HIS A 361 3.73 -24.97 -5.51
C HIS A 361 3.06 -24.44 -4.23
N LEU A 362 2.26 -25.29 -3.58
CA LEU A 362 1.59 -24.97 -2.31
C LEU A 362 2.45 -25.42 -1.13
N ILE A 363 3.05 -24.46 -0.44
CA ILE A 363 3.85 -24.66 0.76
C ILE A 363 2.96 -24.50 2.00
N ARG A 364 3.08 -25.44 2.95
CA ARG A 364 2.49 -25.31 4.29
C ARG A 364 3.48 -24.62 5.21
N THR A 365 3.09 -23.50 5.80
CA THR A 365 3.92 -22.82 6.80
C THR A 365 3.81 -23.53 8.16
N PRO A 366 4.74 -23.28 9.11
CA PRO A 366 4.59 -23.74 10.49
C PRO A 366 3.58 -22.92 11.31
N PHE A 367 2.94 -21.89 10.72
CA PHE A 367 2.07 -20.97 11.45
C PHE A 367 0.64 -21.53 11.58
N ALA A 368 0.12 -21.52 12.80
CA ALA A 368 -1.25 -21.89 13.13
C ALA A 368 -1.82 -21.04 14.28
N GLY A 369 -3.14 -21.01 14.43
CA GLY A 369 -3.81 -20.37 15.57
C GLY A 369 -3.93 -18.84 15.51
N MET A 370 -3.84 -18.24 14.33
CA MET A 370 -3.90 -16.80 14.06
C MET A 370 -5.22 -16.39 13.38
N ASP A 371 -5.67 -15.16 13.61
CA ASP A 371 -6.92 -14.63 13.06
C ASP A 371 -6.71 -13.65 11.89
N ASP A 372 -5.47 -13.24 11.65
CA ASP A 372 -5.12 -12.34 10.54
C ASP A 372 -3.63 -12.42 10.15
N PHE A 373 -3.36 -11.94 8.94
CA PHE A 373 -2.01 -11.80 8.37
C PHE A 373 -1.91 -10.50 7.57
N PHE A 374 -0.79 -9.80 7.69
CA PHE A 374 -0.53 -8.52 7.03
C PHE A 374 0.84 -8.54 6.35
N ILE A 375 0.85 -8.31 5.05
CA ILE A 375 2.03 -7.91 4.28
C ILE A 375 1.90 -6.39 4.08
N PRO A 376 2.92 -5.58 4.40
CA PRO A 376 2.90 -4.17 4.07
C PRO A 376 2.73 -3.97 2.53
N PRO A 377 2.08 -2.89 2.06
CA PRO A 377 1.85 -2.70 0.63
C PRO A 377 3.14 -2.33 -0.10
N THR A 378 3.35 -2.92 -1.30
CA THR A 378 4.32 -2.41 -2.28
C THR A 378 3.70 -1.31 -3.13
N ASN A 379 4.51 -0.36 -3.58
CA ASN A 379 4.14 0.70 -4.53
C ASN A 379 5.31 0.90 -5.54
N LEU A 380 5.49 2.07 -6.15
CA LEU A 380 6.62 2.31 -7.06
C LEU A 380 7.91 2.63 -6.29
N ILE A 381 7.79 3.21 -5.09
CA ILE A 381 8.91 3.50 -4.17
C ILE A 381 9.39 2.25 -3.42
N ILE A 382 8.45 1.45 -2.91
CA ILE A 382 8.69 0.22 -2.13
C ILE A 382 8.39 -0.95 -3.07
N ASN A 383 9.40 -1.34 -3.84
CA ASN A 383 9.31 -2.41 -4.84
C ASN A 383 9.56 -3.82 -4.27
N HIS A 384 10.15 -3.94 -3.07
CA HIS A 384 10.45 -5.20 -2.40
C HIS A 384 10.25 -5.07 -0.89
N ILE A 385 9.62 -6.07 -0.29
CA ILE A 385 9.41 -6.21 1.16
C ILE A 385 9.96 -7.57 1.60
N ARG A 386 10.59 -7.65 2.77
CA ARG A 386 11.17 -8.89 3.34
C ARG A 386 10.29 -9.52 4.43
N PHE A 387 9.44 -8.73 5.09
CA PHE A 387 8.75 -9.13 6.31
C PHE A 387 7.23 -8.93 6.25
N GLY A 388 6.49 -9.88 6.82
CA GLY A 388 5.06 -9.79 7.10
C GLY A 388 4.77 -9.98 8.59
N PHE A 389 3.50 -10.00 8.96
CA PHE A 389 3.07 -10.09 10.36
C PHE A 389 1.79 -10.93 10.52
N ILE A 390 1.80 -11.91 11.43
CA ILE A 390 0.60 -12.66 11.86
C ILE A 390 0.18 -12.24 13.28
N PHE A 391 -1.11 -12.34 13.60
CA PHE A 391 -1.62 -12.09 14.96
C PHE A 391 -2.96 -12.80 15.23
N ASN A 392 -3.25 -13.03 16.51
CA ASN A 392 -4.53 -13.54 17.01
C ASN A 392 -5.28 -12.39 17.72
N LYS A 393 -6.60 -12.27 17.50
CA LYS A 393 -7.46 -11.18 18.02
C LYS A 393 -7.82 -11.36 19.51
N SER A 394 -7.29 -12.41 20.14
CA SER A 394 -7.36 -12.79 21.55
C SER A 394 -5.99 -12.92 22.23
N ASP A 395 -4.87 -12.84 21.48
CA ASP A 395 -3.52 -12.71 22.05
C ASP A 395 -3.03 -11.27 21.88
N PRO A 396 -2.66 -10.56 22.96
CA PRO A 396 -2.05 -9.23 22.88
C PRO A 396 -0.58 -9.32 22.39
N ALA A 397 -0.36 -9.83 21.18
CA ALA A 397 0.95 -9.92 20.53
C ALA A 397 0.83 -9.83 19.00
N VAL A 398 1.89 -9.37 18.34
CA VAL A 398 2.06 -9.45 16.88
C VAL A 398 3.37 -10.16 16.57
N HIS A 399 3.36 -11.07 15.60
CA HIS A 399 4.52 -11.89 15.26
C HIS A 399 5.04 -11.52 13.87
N LYS A 400 6.27 -10.98 13.83
CA LYS A 400 6.99 -10.65 12.59
C LYS A 400 7.54 -11.92 11.96
N VAL A 401 7.21 -12.15 10.70
CA VAL A 401 7.63 -13.33 9.92
C VAL A 401 8.44 -12.90 8.71
N ASP A 402 9.40 -13.72 8.33
CA ASP A 402 10.20 -13.56 7.11
C ASP A 402 9.44 -14.18 5.93
N LEU A 403 9.29 -13.43 4.84
CA LEU A 403 8.49 -13.84 3.68
C LEU A 403 9.26 -14.74 2.70
N GLU A 404 10.59 -14.74 2.77
CA GLU A 404 11.46 -15.56 1.93
C GLU A 404 11.68 -16.94 2.57
N THR A 405 12.08 -16.96 3.84
CA THR A 405 12.37 -18.19 4.60
C THR A 405 11.16 -18.82 5.27
N LEU A 406 10.01 -18.12 5.30
CA LEU A 406 8.75 -18.56 5.92
C LEU A 406 8.86 -18.87 7.41
N MET A 407 9.79 -18.21 8.11
CA MET A 407 10.09 -18.41 9.53
C MET A 407 9.60 -17.26 10.42
N LEU A 408 9.33 -17.57 11.69
CA LEU A 408 9.10 -16.58 12.73
C LEU A 408 10.42 -15.87 13.06
N LEU A 409 10.44 -14.53 12.96
CA LEU A 409 11.59 -13.72 13.35
C LEU A 409 11.50 -13.21 14.79
N LYS A 410 10.34 -12.62 15.15
CA LYS A 410 10.21 -11.88 16.41
C LYS A 410 8.75 -11.79 16.85
N THR A 411 8.51 -11.97 18.15
CA THR A 411 7.21 -11.71 18.78
C THR A 411 7.26 -10.36 19.49
N ILE A 412 6.33 -9.47 19.16
CA ILE A 412 6.18 -8.13 19.74
C ILE A 412 4.98 -8.17 20.69
N GLY A 413 5.27 -8.18 21.99
CA GLY A 413 4.24 -8.24 23.04
C GLY A 413 3.53 -6.90 23.26
N LEU A 414 2.20 -6.90 23.21
CA LEU A 414 1.32 -5.75 23.44
C LEU A 414 0.65 -5.78 24.83
N GLN A 415 0.87 -6.84 25.63
CA GLN A 415 0.26 -7.08 26.95
C GLN A 415 0.29 -5.83 27.84
N ARG A 416 1.45 -5.16 27.93
CA ARG A 416 1.69 -3.98 28.79
C ARG A 416 0.85 -2.76 28.40
N HIS A 417 0.30 -2.75 27.19
CA HIS A 417 -0.52 -1.67 26.65
C HIS A 417 -2.00 -2.06 26.54
N GLY A 418 -2.39 -3.26 26.97
CA GLY A 418 -3.78 -3.73 26.98
C GLY A 418 -4.41 -3.76 25.57
N CYS A 419 -3.63 -4.07 24.55
CA CYS A 419 -4.08 -4.06 23.15
C CYS A 419 -4.19 -5.48 22.59
N LEU A 420 -5.40 -5.90 22.22
CA LEU A 420 -5.63 -7.03 21.33
C LEU A 420 -5.67 -6.53 19.88
N PRO A 421 -4.72 -6.94 19.01
CA PRO A 421 -4.62 -6.42 17.65
C PRO A 421 -5.81 -6.86 16.80
N GLN A 422 -6.38 -5.94 16.01
CA GLN A 422 -7.57 -6.20 15.16
C GLN A 422 -7.30 -5.98 13.66
N ALA A 423 -6.51 -4.97 13.34
CA ALA A 423 -6.12 -4.58 11.98
C ALA A 423 -4.82 -3.77 12.06
N MET A 424 -4.06 -3.71 10.96
CA MET A 424 -2.77 -3.01 10.90
C MET A 424 -2.58 -2.25 9.59
N ALA A 425 -1.81 -1.17 9.65
CA ALA A 425 -1.31 -0.46 8.48
C ALA A 425 0.14 0.00 8.68
N HIS A 426 0.80 0.37 7.59
CA HIS A 426 2.19 0.81 7.58
C HIS A 426 2.32 2.17 6.89
N SER A 427 3.19 3.05 7.40
CA SER A 427 3.69 4.21 6.67
C SER A 427 5.21 4.28 6.75
N HIS A 428 5.83 4.42 5.57
CA HIS A 428 7.27 4.52 5.44
C HIS A 428 7.83 5.89 5.82
N LEU A 429 7.07 6.99 5.65
CA LEU A 429 7.56 8.36 5.91
C LEU A 429 7.88 8.62 7.39
N GLY A 430 7.22 7.92 8.30
CA GLY A 430 7.53 7.94 9.74
C GLY A 430 8.18 6.65 10.25
N GLY A 431 8.21 5.60 9.44
CA GLY A 431 8.64 4.27 9.87
C GLY A 431 7.78 3.74 11.02
N TYR A 432 6.45 3.74 10.85
CA TYR A 432 5.51 3.25 11.86
C TYR A 432 4.57 2.18 11.30
N PHE A 433 4.32 1.15 12.12
CA PHE A 433 3.12 0.33 12.03
C PHE A 433 2.05 0.87 12.98
N PHE A 434 0.84 1.05 12.44
CA PHE A 434 -0.35 1.48 13.16
C PHE A 434 -1.19 0.23 13.44
N ILE A 435 -1.53 -0.03 14.70
CA ILE A 435 -2.32 -1.19 15.11
C ILE A 435 -3.64 -0.72 15.71
N GLN A 436 -4.75 -1.20 15.16
CA GLN A 436 -6.06 -1.11 15.80
C GLN A 436 -6.10 -2.04 17.02
N CYS A 437 -6.44 -1.48 18.18
CA CYS A 437 -6.58 -2.22 19.42
C CYS A 437 -8.04 -2.46 19.81
N ARG A 438 -8.29 -3.62 20.41
CA ARG A 438 -9.49 -3.93 21.21
C ARG A 438 -9.05 -4.15 22.65
N GLN A 439 -9.91 -3.81 23.61
CA GLN A 439 -9.81 -4.19 25.02
C GLN A 439 -10.95 -5.13 25.37
N ASP A 440 -10.73 -6.06 26.31
CA ASP A 440 -11.75 -7.03 26.74
C ASP A 440 -12.76 -6.46 27.75
N SER A 441 -12.50 -5.28 28.33
CA SER A 441 -13.42 -4.68 29.29
C SER A 441 -14.59 -3.97 28.58
N PRO A 442 -15.86 -4.35 28.83
CA PRO A 442 -17.02 -3.66 28.27
C PRO A 442 -17.23 -2.24 28.83
N SER A 443 -16.43 -1.80 29.81
CA SER A 443 -16.52 -0.46 30.40
C SER A 443 -15.61 0.59 29.75
N VAL A 444 -14.68 0.21 28.86
CA VAL A 444 -13.78 1.17 28.19
C VAL A 444 -14.23 1.39 26.76
N ALA A 445 -14.60 2.64 26.45
CA ALA A 445 -14.88 3.06 25.09
C ALA A 445 -13.60 2.97 24.24
N THR A 446 -13.62 2.09 23.23
CA THR A 446 -12.66 1.99 22.11
C THR A 446 -11.19 2.29 22.45
N ALA A 447 -10.40 1.24 22.65
CA ALA A 447 -8.96 1.37 22.90
C ALA A 447 -8.25 2.20 21.79
N PRO A 448 -7.32 3.11 22.15
CA PRO A 448 -6.54 3.87 21.18
C PRO A 448 -5.64 2.92 20.38
N GLN A 449 -5.33 3.31 19.14
CA GLN A 449 -4.33 2.63 18.32
C GLN A 449 -2.96 2.63 18.99
N LEU A 450 -2.15 1.60 18.74
CA LEU A 450 -0.74 1.57 19.10
C LEU A 450 0.16 1.83 17.90
N LEU A 451 1.31 2.43 18.19
CA LEU A 451 2.43 2.62 17.26
C LEU A 451 3.55 1.64 17.59
N ILE A 452 4.03 0.92 16.58
CA ILE A 452 5.31 0.19 16.61
C ILE A 452 6.27 0.88 15.66
N ASP A 453 7.51 1.10 16.10
CA ASP A 453 8.58 1.60 15.25
C ASP A 453 9.07 0.50 14.30
N SER A 454 9.08 0.77 12.99
CA SER A 454 9.32 -0.24 11.95
C SER A 454 10.77 -0.70 11.81
N VAL A 455 11.71 -0.03 12.50
CA VAL A 455 13.14 -0.35 12.50
C VAL A 455 13.50 -1.24 13.69
N THR A 456 13.00 -0.89 14.87
CA THR A 456 13.32 -1.54 16.15
C THR A 456 12.34 -2.65 16.54
N ASP A 457 11.17 -2.71 15.89
CA ASP A 457 10.00 -3.52 16.22
C ASP A 457 9.48 -3.31 17.66
N ALA A 458 9.82 -2.20 18.31
CA ALA A 458 9.41 -1.90 19.66
C ALA A 458 8.15 -1.02 19.68
N VAL A 459 7.28 -1.26 20.67
CA VAL A 459 6.05 -0.50 20.89
C VAL A 459 6.44 0.90 21.39
N VAL A 460 6.11 1.92 20.62
CA VAL A 460 6.39 3.33 20.95
C VAL A 460 5.35 3.85 21.96
N GLY A 461 4.09 3.45 21.80
CA GLY A 461 2.99 3.86 22.67
C GLY A 461 1.67 4.08 21.92
N PRO A 462 0.67 4.71 22.54
CA PRO A 462 -0.61 5.04 21.91
C PRO A 462 -0.48 6.16 20.88
N ASN A 463 -1.22 6.04 19.77
CA ASN A 463 -1.38 7.07 18.74
C ASN A 463 -2.36 8.17 19.20
N GLY A 464 -2.05 8.83 20.31
CA GLY A 464 -2.95 9.79 20.95
C GLY A 464 -4.31 9.17 21.30
N HIS A 465 -5.40 9.83 20.87
CA HIS A 465 -6.79 9.37 21.04
C HIS A 465 -7.37 8.67 19.81
N VAL A 466 -6.57 8.37 18.79
CA VAL A 466 -7.05 7.82 17.52
C VAL A 466 -7.52 6.37 17.70
N THR A 467 -8.70 6.04 17.17
CA THR A 467 -9.31 4.71 17.24
C THR A 467 -9.68 4.16 15.87
N GLY A 468 -10.01 2.87 15.80
CA GLY A 468 -10.46 2.21 14.57
C GLY A 468 -9.35 1.57 13.73
N ALA A 469 -9.72 0.97 12.60
CA ALA A 469 -8.82 0.39 11.62
C ALA A 469 -8.06 1.51 10.89
N PRO A 470 -6.72 1.50 10.88
CA PRO A 470 -5.93 2.45 10.09
C PRO A 470 -5.88 2.03 8.62
N HIS A 471 -5.96 3.01 7.73
CA HIS A 471 -5.76 2.86 6.29
C HIS A 471 -4.76 3.94 5.84
N THR A 472 -3.61 3.54 5.28
CA THR A 472 -2.61 4.48 4.75
C THR A 472 -2.90 4.83 3.29
N SER A 473 -2.69 6.09 2.89
CA SER A 473 -2.66 6.48 1.48
C SER A 473 -1.54 5.76 0.71
N PRO A 474 -1.65 5.57 -0.62
CA PRO A 474 -0.64 4.88 -1.42
C PRO A 474 0.78 5.49 -1.35
N ASP A 475 0.89 6.80 -1.13
CA ASP A 475 2.16 7.53 -0.94
C ASP A 475 2.68 7.51 0.52
N GLY A 476 1.99 6.84 1.45
CA GLY A 476 2.36 6.76 2.86
C GLY A 476 2.06 8.00 3.69
N ARG A 477 1.64 9.12 3.08
CA ARG A 477 1.55 10.44 3.73
C ARG A 477 0.36 10.60 4.67
N PHE A 478 -0.78 10.01 4.37
CA PHE A 478 -2.00 10.15 5.16
C PHE A 478 -2.38 8.82 5.79
N VAL A 479 -2.83 8.86 7.04
CA VAL A 479 -3.45 7.73 7.73
C VAL A 479 -4.88 8.13 8.10
N VAL A 480 -5.83 7.38 7.56
CA VAL A 480 -7.26 7.52 7.83
C VAL A 480 -7.69 6.37 8.72
N SER A 481 -8.16 6.68 9.92
CA SER A 481 -8.54 5.68 10.92
C SER A 481 -10.04 5.74 11.21
N ALA A 482 -10.71 4.61 11.03
CA ALA A 482 -12.18 4.53 10.99
C ALA A 482 -12.70 3.24 11.64
N ALA A 483 -13.92 3.25 12.19
CA ALA A 483 -14.52 2.06 12.79
C ALA A 483 -16.02 1.92 12.48
N ALA A 484 -16.50 0.69 12.38
CA ALA A 484 -17.94 0.42 12.26
C ALA A 484 -18.69 0.83 13.54
N THR A 485 -18.07 0.72 14.71
CA THR A 485 -18.68 1.04 16.00
C THR A 485 -18.58 2.53 16.40
N SER A 486 -17.89 3.37 15.63
CA SER A 486 -17.67 4.78 15.97
C SER A 486 -18.00 5.70 14.79
N PRO A 487 -18.78 6.78 14.98
CA PRO A 487 -19.04 7.78 13.95
C PRO A 487 -17.90 8.80 13.79
N GLN A 488 -16.70 8.48 14.28
CA GLN A 488 -15.49 9.31 14.15
C GLN A 488 -14.61 8.78 13.02
N LEU A 489 -14.12 9.71 12.22
CA LEU A 489 -13.13 9.49 11.18
C LEU A 489 -11.92 10.37 11.50
N HIS A 490 -10.83 9.73 11.93
CA HIS A 490 -9.58 10.41 12.26
C HIS A 490 -8.69 10.48 11.02
N VAL A 491 -8.09 11.64 10.76
CA VAL A 491 -7.19 11.87 9.63
C VAL A 491 -5.90 12.47 10.14
N GLN A 492 -4.81 11.75 9.95
CA GLN A 492 -3.46 12.18 10.30
C GLN A 492 -2.59 12.32 9.05
N GLU A 493 -1.70 13.30 9.05
CA GLU A 493 -0.60 13.45 8.10
C GLU A 493 0.72 13.07 8.77
N ILE A 494 1.57 12.38 8.03
CA ILE A 494 2.93 12.02 8.42
C ILE A 494 3.87 12.91 7.59
N THR A 495 4.50 13.86 8.27
CA THR A 495 5.44 14.80 7.63
C THR A 495 6.70 14.09 7.12
N LEU A 496 7.44 14.74 6.22
CA LEU A 496 8.79 14.33 5.79
C LEU A 496 9.86 14.32 6.91
N ARG A 497 9.48 14.65 8.16
CA ARG A 497 10.31 14.51 9.37
C ARG A 497 9.84 13.35 10.26
N GLY A 498 8.97 12.48 9.74
CA GLY A 498 8.33 11.39 10.47
C GLY A 498 7.37 11.83 11.58
N GLN A 499 7.06 13.13 11.71
CA GLN A 499 6.11 13.58 12.73
C GLN A 499 4.68 13.30 12.28
N ILE A 500 3.91 12.60 13.12
CA ILE A 500 2.47 12.38 12.97
C ILE A 500 1.73 13.63 13.46
N GLN A 501 0.85 14.19 12.64
CA GLN A 501 0.03 15.36 12.94
C GLN A 501 -1.44 15.06 12.64
N THR A 502 -2.35 15.29 13.59
CA THR A 502 -3.79 15.18 13.32
C THR A 502 -4.25 16.38 12.49
N LEU A 503 -4.76 16.12 11.29
CA LEU A 503 -5.37 17.14 10.43
C LEU A 503 -6.84 17.36 10.78
N TYR A 504 -7.61 16.27 10.87
CA TYR A 504 -9.06 16.34 11.08
C TYR A 504 -9.55 15.19 11.98
N ASP A 505 -10.43 15.53 12.93
CA ASP A 505 -11.26 14.57 13.67
C ASP A 505 -12.73 14.82 13.26
N LEU A 506 -13.23 14.03 12.31
CA LEU A 506 -14.50 14.28 11.64
C LEU A 506 -15.61 13.38 12.18
N LYS A 507 -16.70 13.98 12.66
CA LYS A 507 -17.91 13.26 13.08
C LYS A 507 -18.84 13.04 11.88
N VAL A 508 -18.84 11.84 11.34
CA VAL A 508 -19.54 11.46 10.08
C VAL A 508 -20.95 10.89 10.29
N GLY A 509 -21.46 10.90 11.54
CA GLY A 509 -22.85 10.57 11.89
C GLY A 509 -23.21 9.08 11.91
N ARG A 510 -22.40 8.23 11.28
CA ARG A 510 -22.54 6.76 11.20
C ARG A 510 -21.18 6.08 11.23
N GLY A 511 -21.14 4.81 11.61
CA GLY A 511 -19.93 4.00 11.52
C GLY A 511 -19.44 3.84 10.07
N ILE A 512 -18.15 3.60 9.90
CA ILE A 512 -17.52 3.32 8.60
C ILE A 512 -17.09 1.85 8.54
N SER A 513 -17.38 1.18 7.44
CA SER A 513 -17.12 -0.24 7.24
C SER A 513 -15.95 -0.56 6.29
N ASP A 514 -15.60 0.36 5.38
CA ASP A 514 -14.47 0.24 4.45
C ASP A 514 -14.05 1.62 3.92
N VAL A 515 -12.81 1.75 3.46
CA VAL A 515 -12.21 3.01 2.97
C VAL A 515 -11.34 2.76 1.74
N ALA A 516 -11.51 3.59 0.71
CA ALA A 516 -10.67 3.64 -0.49
C ALA A 516 -10.05 5.03 -0.70
N PHE A 517 -8.82 5.07 -1.20
CA PHE A 517 -8.13 6.31 -1.58
C PHE A 517 -8.18 6.50 -3.09
N GLN A 518 -8.55 7.70 -3.53
CA GLN A 518 -8.58 8.09 -4.93
C GLN A 518 -7.67 9.31 -5.12
N ARG A 519 -6.64 9.21 -5.97
CA ARG A 519 -5.75 10.35 -6.25
C ARG A 519 -6.54 11.48 -6.89
N SER A 520 -6.34 12.72 -6.43
CA SER A 520 -6.98 13.90 -7.01
C SER A 520 -6.44 14.18 -8.41
N SER A 521 -7.34 14.55 -9.32
CA SER A 521 -7.01 14.96 -10.70
C SER A 521 -6.84 16.47 -10.87
N THR A 522 -7.27 17.26 -9.87
CA THR A 522 -7.23 18.73 -9.91
C THR A 522 -6.09 19.32 -9.08
N GLN A 523 -5.62 18.59 -8.07
CA GLN A 523 -4.55 19.01 -7.17
C GLN A 523 -3.50 17.90 -7.05
N GLY A 524 -2.27 18.18 -7.49
CA GLY A 524 -1.15 17.23 -7.35
C GLY A 524 -0.88 16.89 -5.88
N ASN A 525 -0.55 15.62 -5.62
CA ASN A 525 -0.23 15.07 -4.30
C ASN A 525 -1.32 15.25 -3.23
N GLN A 526 -2.58 15.11 -3.65
CA GLN A 526 -3.75 15.08 -2.78
C GLN A 526 -4.64 13.90 -3.11
N TYR A 527 -5.42 13.44 -2.13
CA TYR A 527 -6.38 12.35 -2.29
C TYR A 527 -7.80 12.78 -1.90
N TYR A 528 -8.76 12.19 -2.58
CA TYR A 528 -10.11 12.00 -2.08
C TYR A 528 -10.17 10.67 -1.32
N VAL A 529 -10.84 10.67 -0.19
CA VAL A 529 -11.10 9.47 0.61
C VAL A 529 -12.57 9.12 0.45
N TYR A 530 -12.86 7.91 -0.01
CA TYR A 530 -14.21 7.38 -0.12
C TYR A 530 -14.46 6.36 0.99
N ALA A 531 -15.54 6.49 1.74
CA ALA A 531 -15.83 5.65 2.90
C ALA A 531 -17.25 5.10 2.87
N SER A 532 -17.36 3.79 3.05
CA SER A 532 -18.60 3.03 3.11
C SER A 532 -19.25 3.14 4.48
N LEU A 533 -20.44 3.74 4.55
CA LEU A 533 -21.19 3.90 5.79
C LEU A 533 -21.88 2.59 6.22
N GLN A 534 -21.88 2.31 7.51
CA GLN A 534 -22.47 1.08 8.05
C GLN A 534 -24.00 1.11 7.95
N ALA A 535 -24.58 0.10 7.30
CA ALA A 535 -26.03 -0.09 7.11
C ALA A 535 -26.77 1.07 6.40
N GLU A 536 -26.05 1.99 5.76
CA GLU A 536 -26.62 3.08 4.95
C GLU A 536 -26.22 2.90 3.47
N PRO A 537 -27.07 3.32 2.51
CA PRO A 537 -26.75 3.23 1.09
C PRO A 537 -25.80 4.34 0.62
N ASP A 538 -25.73 5.49 1.29
CA ASP A 538 -24.88 6.62 0.87
C ASP A 538 -23.37 6.29 1.05
N LEU A 539 -22.53 6.88 0.19
CA LEU A 539 -21.07 6.81 0.30
C LEU A 539 -20.52 8.17 0.73
N LEU A 540 -19.73 8.23 1.79
CA LEU A 540 -19.03 9.45 2.20
C LEU A 540 -17.85 9.68 1.25
N PHE A 541 -17.61 10.93 0.86
CA PHE A 541 -16.33 11.36 0.31
C PHE A 541 -15.75 12.54 1.11
N LEU A 542 -14.43 12.60 1.18
CA LEU A 542 -13.65 13.63 1.88
C LEU A 542 -12.50 14.11 0.98
N GLU A 543 -12.35 15.41 0.83
CA GLU A 543 -11.19 16.05 0.19
C GLU A 543 -10.11 16.36 1.23
N LEU A 544 -8.97 15.66 1.21
CA LEU A 544 -7.95 15.81 2.26
C LEU A 544 -7.30 17.20 2.30
N SER A 545 -7.20 17.88 1.15
CA SER A 545 -6.59 19.22 1.06
C SER A 545 -7.42 20.33 1.70
N THR A 546 -8.73 20.14 1.86
CA THR A 546 -9.67 21.15 2.39
C THR A 546 -10.45 20.70 3.63
N GLY A 547 -10.41 19.41 3.96
CA GLY A 547 -11.24 18.81 5.01
C GLY A 547 -12.72 18.70 4.63
N LYS A 548 -13.09 19.08 3.40
CA LYS A 548 -14.49 19.15 2.95
C LYS A 548 -15.06 17.77 2.73
N THR A 549 -16.18 17.49 3.38
CA THR A 549 -16.95 16.25 3.21
C THR A 549 -18.17 16.44 2.31
N GLY A 550 -18.64 15.33 1.74
CA GLY A 550 -19.92 15.24 1.04
C GLY A 550 -20.43 13.81 1.00
N LEU A 551 -21.70 13.63 0.61
CA LEU A 551 -22.32 12.31 0.45
C LEU A 551 -22.68 12.08 -1.01
N LEU A 552 -22.24 10.95 -1.55
CA LEU A 552 -22.72 10.45 -2.83
C LEU A 552 -23.99 9.62 -2.58
N ARG A 553 -25.09 10.11 -3.15
CA ARG A 553 -26.45 9.55 -3.01
C ARG A 553 -26.89 8.81 -4.27
N GLY A 554 -28.07 8.19 -4.22
CA GLY A 554 -28.66 7.44 -5.34
C GLY A 554 -28.16 5.99 -5.44
N LEU A 555 -27.52 5.51 -4.39
CA LEU A 555 -27.03 4.16 -4.21
C LEU A 555 -28.14 3.30 -3.54
N LYS A 556 -28.07 1.97 -3.68
CA LYS A 556 -29.03 1.02 -3.07
C LYS A 556 -28.48 0.34 -1.82
N GLU A 557 -29.36 -0.39 -1.11
CA GLU A 557 -29.05 -1.07 0.15
C GLU A 557 -27.78 -1.93 0.06
N PRO A 558 -26.90 -1.88 1.09
CA PRO A 558 -25.67 -2.66 1.09
C PRO A 558 -25.93 -4.17 1.25
N PRO A 559 -24.99 -5.01 0.75
CA PRO A 559 -25.04 -6.46 0.91
C PRO A 559 -24.67 -6.86 2.36
N GLY A 560 -25.65 -6.78 3.25
CA GLY A 560 -25.48 -7.06 4.68
C GLY A 560 -24.97 -5.86 5.49
N PRO A 561 -24.39 -6.09 6.69
CA PRO A 561 -24.03 -5.02 7.63
C PRO A 561 -22.73 -4.28 7.28
N ARG A 562 -22.04 -4.68 6.22
CA ARG A 562 -20.80 -4.05 5.75
C ARG A 562 -20.91 -3.78 4.25
N ARG A 563 -20.43 -2.62 3.82
CA ARG A 563 -20.30 -2.29 2.41
C ARG A 563 -18.83 -2.07 2.11
N ILE A 564 -18.37 -2.56 0.96
CA ILE A 564 -17.00 -2.33 0.50
C ILE A 564 -16.96 -1.24 -0.56
N VAL A 565 -15.81 -0.60 -0.71
CA VAL A 565 -15.52 0.30 -1.83
C VAL A 565 -14.13 -0.01 -2.34
N ARG A 566 -14.01 -0.28 -3.65
CA ARG A 566 -12.72 -0.58 -4.30
C ARG A 566 -12.45 0.45 -5.37
N ASP A 567 -11.34 1.16 -5.26
CA ASP A 567 -10.78 1.97 -6.33
C ASP A 567 -10.21 1.10 -7.47
N SER A 568 -9.95 1.74 -8.61
CA SER A 568 -9.27 1.13 -9.77
C SER A 568 -7.75 1.27 -9.68
N GLY A 569 -7.20 1.17 -8.46
CA GLY A 569 -5.78 1.34 -8.20
C GLY A 569 -5.29 2.77 -8.37
N LEU A 570 -3.97 2.93 -8.35
CA LEU A 570 -3.27 4.20 -8.25
C LEU A 570 -3.57 5.18 -9.40
N PHE A 571 -3.82 4.67 -10.62
CA PHE A 571 -4.18 5.45 -11.82
C PHE A 571 -5.65 5.32 -12.20
N GLY A 572 -6.39 4.58 -11.38
CA GLY A 572 -7.82 4.41 -11.47
C GLY A 572 -8.55 5.74 -11.49
N GLN A 573 -9.54 5.84 -12.37
CA GLN A 573 -10.51 6.93 -12.37
C GLN A 573 -11.81 6.53 -11.65
N TYR A 574 -12.04 5.23 -11.47
CA TYR A 574 -13.32 4.68 -11.07
C TYR A 574 -13.23 3.99 -9.70
N LEU A 575 -14.31 4.06 -8.94
CA LEU A 575 -14.51 3.18 -7.80
C LEU A 575 -15.74 2.30 -8.07
N LEU A 576 -15.72 1.08 -7.56
CA LEU A 576 -16.87 0.18 -7.58
C LEU A 576 -17.28 -0.14 -6.15
N THR A 577 -18.59 -0.04 -5.88
CA THR A 577 -19.18 -0.47 -4.62
C THR A 577 -20.44 -1.32 -4.87
N PRO A 578 -20.54 -2.53 -4.30
CA PRO A 578 -21.70 -3.39 -4.48
C PRO A 578 -22.88 -2.95 -3.58
N ALA A 579 -24.06 -3.37 -4.01
CA ALA A 579 -25.33 -3.37 -3.30
C ALA A 579 -25.92 -4.80 -3.34
N ARG A 580 -27.12 -5.02 -2.77
CA ARG A 580 -27.74 -6.35 -2.70
C ARG A 580 -27.96 -7.04 -4.05
N GLU A 581 -28.41 -6.28 -5.05
CA GLU A 581 -28.78 -6.80 -6.39
C GLU A 581 -28.23 -5.93 -7.54
N SER A 582 -27.19 -5.15 -7.27
CA SER A 582 -26.60 -4.21 -8.23
C SER A 582 -25.17 -3.82 -7.82
N LEU A 583 -24.43 -3.25 -8.77
CA LEU A 583 -23.12 -2.65 -8.54
C LEU A 583 -23.16 -1.19 -8.96
N PHE A 584 -22.49 -0.32 -8.21
CA PHE A 584 -22.41 1.10 -8.53
C PHE A 584 -20.97 1.47 -8.89
N LEU A 585 -20.81 2.00 -10.10
CA LEU A 585 -19.56 2.58 -10.57
C LEU A 585 -19.59 4.09 -10.31
N ILE A 586 -18.49 4.61 -9.78
CA ILE A 586 -18.34 5.99 -9.33
C ILE A 586 -17.17 6.59 -10.10
N ASN A 587 -17.37 7.78 -10.68
CA ASN A 587 -16.28 8.52 -11.32
C ASN A 587 -15.57 9.37 -10.27
N GLY A 588 -14.43 8.88 -9.78
CA GLY A 588 -13.59 9.51 -8.76
C GLY A 588 -12.95 10.84 -9.19
N ARG A 589 -12.96 11.18 -10.49
CA ARG A 589 -12.57 12.53 -10.96
C ARG A 589 -13.70 13.56 -10.84
N GLN A 590 -14.95 13.11 -10.94
CA GLN A 590 -16.14 13.98 -10.91
C GLN A 590 -16.84 13.97 -9.53
N ASN A 591 -16.39 13.13 -8.60
CA ASN A 591 -17.04 12.85 -7.32
C ASN A 591 -18.54 12.51 -7.49
N ALA A 592 -18.86 11.77 -8.56
CA ALA A 592 -20.22 11.54 -9.02
C ALA A 592 -20.48 10.06 -9.37
N LEU A 593 -21.73 9.63 -9.25
CA LEU A 593 -22.15 8.30 -9.69
C LEU A 593 -22.08 8.23 -11.22
N ARG A 594 -21.41 7.21 -11.75
CA ARG A 594 -21.31 6.96 -13.20
C ARG A 594 -22.55 6.20 -13.68
N CYS A 595 -22.88 5.09 -13.01
CA CYS A 595 -23.96 4.19 -13.42
C CYS A 595 -24.25 3.12 -12.35
N GLU A 596 -25.39 2.44 -12.52
CA GLU A 596 -25.74 1.20 -11.82
C GLU A 596 -25.71 0.03 -12.82
N VAL A 597 -25.03 -1.06 -12.48
CA VAL A 597 -25.12 -2.35 -13.17
C VAL A 597 -26.08 -3.24 -12.36
N ALA A 598 -27.30 -3.41 -12.86
CA ALA A 598 -28.36 -4.14 -12.18
C ALA A 598 -28.22 -5.67 -12.28
N ALA A 599 -29.02 -6.39 -11.49
CA ALA A 599 -29.14 -7.86 -11.47
C ALA A 599 -27.87 -8.63 -11.03
N VAL A 600 -26.93 -7.98 -10.35
CA VAL A 600 -25.75 -8.64 -9.77
C VAL A 600 -25.95 -8.88 -8.27
N LYS A 601 -26.06 -10.14 -7.85
CA LYS A 601 -26.26 -10.52 -6.44
C LYS A 601 -24.97 -10.98 -5.78
N GLY A 602 -24.78 -10.64 -4.50
CA GLY A 602 -23.65 -11.13 -3.70
C GLY A 602 -22.25 -10.73 -4.17
N GLY A 603 -22.12 -9.71 -5.02
CA GLY A 603 -20.85 -9.22 -5.60
C GLY A 603 -19.90 -8.54 -4.60
N THR A 604 -19.69 -9.13 -3.42
CA THR A 604 -18.95 -8.56 -2.28
C THR A 604 -17.44 -8.78 -2.35
N THR A 605 -16.97 -9.65 -3.24
CA THR A 605 -15.53 -9.80 -3.54
C THR A 605 -15.27 -9.16 -4.90
N VAL A 606 -14.47 -8.09 -4.89
CA VAL A 606 -14.19 -7.25 -6.07
C VAL A 606 -12.70 -7.04 -6.21
N VAL A 607 -12.17 -7.24 -7.42
CA VAL A 607 -10.78 -7.00 -7.78
C VAL A 607 -10.73 -6.10 -9.00
N TRP A 608 -9.88 -5.08 -8.95
CA TRP A 608 -9.49 -4.32 -10.13
C TRP A 608 -8.34 -5.01 -10.87
N VAL A 609 -8.46 -5.13 -12.18
CA VAL A 609 -7.34 -5.46 -13.07
C VAL A 609 -7.22 -4.40 -14.16
N GLY A 610 -6.32 -3.46 -13.91
CA GLY A 610 -5.84 -2.49 -14.88
C GLY A 610 -4.41 -2.79 -15.29
N GLU A 611 -4.02 -2.27 -16.45
CA GLU A 611 -2.61 -1.94 -16.63
C GLU A 611 -2.29 -0.79 -15.67
N VAL A 612 -1.16 -0.91 -14.98
CA VAL A 612 -0.65 0.07 -14.00
C VAL A 612 0.60 0.66 -14.59
#